data_AF-A0A8C4JXS7-F1
#
_entry.id   AF-A0A8C4JXS7-F1
#
_cell.length_a   1.000
_cell.length_b   1.000
_cell.length_c   1.000
_cell.angle_alpha   90.00
_cell.angle_beta   90.00
_cell.angle_gamma   90.00
#
_symmetry.space_group_name_H-M   'P 1'
#
loop_
_entity.id
_entity.type
_entity.pdbx_description
1 polymer ?
#
loop_
_entity_poly.entity_id
_entity_poly.type
_entity_poly.pdbx_seq_one_letter_code
_entity_poly.pdbx_strand_id
1 'polypeptide(L)'
;IERDYYSICEKQPIGRLLFRQFCETRPELECCIRFLDSVAEYEIAPDEKLGEKGKEIMMKYLTPESPGYVPDVSPDLIQQTEEKLEISPCKELFSHCTKSVLDHLSGEPFQEYLNSMYFDRFLQWKWLERQPVTKNTFRQYRVLGKGGFGEVCACQVRATGKMYACKRLEKKRIKKRKGESMALNEKQILEKVNSQFVVNLAYAYETKDALCLVLTIMNGGDLKFHIYNMGNPGFEEERALFYAAEILCGLEDLHRENTVYRDLKPENILLDDYGHIRISDLGLAVKIPEGESIRGRVGTVGYMAPEVLNNQRYTLSPDYWGLGCLIYEMIAGQSPFRGRKEKVKREEVDRRVLETEEVYSHKFSEEAKSICKMLLTKDVKQRLGCQGEGATEVKRHPFFKSMNFKRLEAGMLDPPFVPDPRAVYCKDVLDIEQFSTVKGVNLDQTDDDFYSKFSTGSVSIPWQNEMIETECFKELNVFGPNGTISPDLNKSYPPEPPKKGLLQRIFKRQVRSFMTNTRSFPSTSCDFLPLEVPGLFITFVFSA
;
A
#
# COMPACT_ATOMS: atom_id res chain seq x y z
N ILE A 1 16.45 -18.27 -2.55
CA ILE A 1 16.04 -16.89 -2.19
C ILE A 1 17.29 -16.03 -2.33
N GLU A 2 17.17 -14.82 -2.88
CA GLU A 2 18.30 -13.87 -2.89
C GLU A 2 18.66 -13.50 -1.45
N ARG A 3 19.96 -13.53 -1.12
CA ARG A 3 20.48 -13.30 0.24
C ARG A 3 20.93 -11.85 0.39
N ASP A 4 19.98 -10.94 0.29
CA ASP A 4 20.19 -9.50 0.43
C ASP A 4 19.68 -9.01 1.80
N TYR A 5 20.51 -8.28 2.54
CA TYR A 5 20.19 -7.79 3.89
C TYR A 5 18.98 -6.86 3.86
N TYR A 6 18.99 -5.86 2.98
CA TYR A 6 17.92 -4.86 2.92
C TYR A 6 16.57 -5.48 2.54
N SER A 7 16.57 -6.46 1.65
CA SER A 7 15.37 -7.20 1.25
C SER A 7 14.82 -8.07 2.38
N ILE A 8 15.67 -8.78 3.11
CA ILE A 8 15.25 -9.76 4.13
C ILE A 8 15.00 -9.10 5.48
N CYS A 9 15.94 -8.30 5.97
CA CYS A 9 15.97 -7.80 7.35
C CYS A 9 15.36 -6.41 7.51
N GLU A 10 15.23 -5.62 6.44
CA GLU A 10 14.63 -4.27 6.51
C GLU A 10 13.23 -4.22 5.85
N LYS A 11 13.12 -4.65 4.59
CA LYS A 11 11.87 -4.51 3.81
C LYS A 11 10.80 -5.55 4.13
N GLN A 12 11.19 -6.80 4.40
CA GLN A 12 10.25 -7.89 4.65
C GLN A 12 9.86 -7.95 6.14
N PRO A 13 8.59 -7.70 6.50
CA PRO A 13 8.17 -7.57 7.90
C PRO A 13 8.52 -8.77 8.79
N ILE A 14 8.26 -9.99 8.33
CA ILE A 14 8.59 -11.21 9.10
C ILE A 14 10.10 -11.43 9.16
N GLY A 15 10.82 -11.13 8.07
CA GLY A 15 12.28 -11.22 8.05
C GLY A 15 12.93 -10.24 9.03
N ARG A 16 12.46 -8.99 9.09
CA ARG A 16 12.85 -7.98 10.08
C ARG A 16 12.60 -8.44 11.52
N LEU A 17 11.42 -8.99 11.79
CA LEU A 17 11.09 -9.51 13.14
C LEU A 17 11.98 -10.69 13.53
N LEU A 18 12.23 -11.64 12.63
CA LEU A 18 13.11 -12.79 12.91
C LEU A 18 14.57 -12.38 13.07
N PHE A 19 15.04 -11.40 12.29
CA PHE A 19 16.38 -10.84 12.47
C PHE A 19 16.51 -10.13 13.82
N ARG A 20 15.50 -9.38 14.26
CA ARG A 20 15.47 -8.74 15.58
C ARG A 20 15.46 -9.76 16.71
N GLN A 21 14.64 -10.81 16.63
CA GLN A 21 14.65 -11.91 17.59
C GLN A 21 16.01 -12.60 17.69
N PHE A 22 16.74 -12.70 16.57
CA PHE A 22 18.11 -13.18 16.55
C PHE A 22 19.07 -12.21 17.26
N CYS A 23 19.00 -10.91 16.95
CA CYS A 23 19.82 -9.89 17.61
C CYS A 23 19.58 -9.81 19.13
N GLU A 24 18.34 -9.99 19.59
CA GLU A 24 17.99 -10.00 21.03
C GLU A 24 18.70 -11.11 21.82
N THR A 25 19.21 -12.16 21.16
CA THR A 25 20.00 -13.21 21.84
C THR A 25 21.44 -12.79 22.16
N ARG A 26 21.85 -11.61 21.70
CA ARG A 26 23.23 -11.13 21.68
C ARG A 26 23.29 -9.66 22.14
N PRO A 27 23.80 -9.38 23.34
CA PRO A 27 23.77 -8.04 23.91
C PRO A 27 24.32 -6.93 22.99
N GLU A 28 25.38 -7.22 22.24
CA GLU A 28 26.02 -6.28 21.31
C GLU A 28 25.12 -5.91 20.13
N LEU A 29 24.38 -6.88 19.57
CA LEU A 29 23.46 -6.63 18.46
C LEU A 29 22.16 -6.00 18.97
N GLU A 30 21.71 -6.39 20.16
CA GLU A 30 20.54 -5.79 20.80
C GLU A 30 20.71 -4.27 21.00
N CYS A 31 21.90 -3.82 21.41
CA CYS A 31 22.22 -2.39 21.53
C CYS A 31 22.06 -1.65 20.19
N CYS A 32 22.53 -2.24 19.09
CA CYS A 32 22.35 -1.67 17.74
C CYS A 32 20.87 -1.52 17.38
N ILE A 33 20.05 -2.55 17.65
CA ILE A 33 18.61 -2.50 17.38
C ILE A 33 17.91 -1.43 18.23
N ARG A 34 18.24 -1.33 19.52
CA ARG A 34 17.68 -0.31 20.43
C ARG A 34 18.07 1.11 20.03
N PHE A 35 19.29 1.31 19.52
CA PHE A 35 19.71 2.58 18.94
C PHE A 35 18.84 2.96 17.74
N LEU A 36 18.66 2.05 16.78
CA LEU A 36 17.82 2.29 15.60
C LEU A 36 16.37 2.62 15.98
N ASP A 37 15.80 1.93 16.97
CA ASP A 37 14.45 2.22 17.48
C ASP A 37 14.38 3.60 18.14
N SER A 38 15.42 3.99 18.89
CA SER A 38 15.48 5.32 19.51
C SER A 38 15.59 6.44 18.47
N VAL A 39 16.33 6.22 17.38
CA VAL A 39 16.39 7.16 16.25
C VAL A 39 15.03 7.26 15.55
N ALA A 40 14.35 6.14 15.32
CA ALA A 40 13.00 6.16 14.74
C ALA A 40 12.02 6.97 15.62
N GLU A 41 12.11 6.85 16.94
CA GLU A 41 11.34 7.68 17.87
C GLU A 41 11.72 9.17 17.87
N TYR A 42 12.99 9.48 17.61
CA TYR A 42 13.47 10.85 17.47
C TYR A 42 12.90 11.53 16.22
N GLU A 43 12.87 10.82 15.08
CA GLU A 43 12.38 11.35 13.79
C GLU A 43 10.90 11.78 13.84
N ILE A 44 10.10 11.14 14.68
CA ILE A 44 8.66 11.42 14.85
C ILE A 44 8.36 12.37 16.02
N ALA A 45 9.36 12.71 16.85
CA ALA A 45 9.16 13.57 18.02
C ALA A 45 8.72 14.98 17.60
N PRO A 46 8.00 15.74 18.43
CA PRO A 46 7.80 17.18 18.22
C PRO A 46 9.13 17.93 18.09
N ASP A 47 9.16 19.01 17.29
CA ASP A 47 10.37 19.79 17.01
C ASP A 47 10.99 20.35 18.29
N GLU A 48 10.15 20.77 19.24
CA GLU A 48 10.57 21.32 20.54
C GLU A 48 11.25 20.28 21.44
N LYS A 49 11.02 18.98 21.18
CA LYS A 49 11.58 17.86 21.95
C LYS A 49 12.83 17.25 21.33
N LEU A 50 13.22 17.66 20.12
CA LEU A 50 14.38 17.08 19.43
C LEU A 50 15.67 17.29 20.23
N GLY A 51 15.89 18.47 20.81
CA GLY A 51 17.10 18.72 21.60
C GLY A 51 17.25 17.79 22.80
N GLU A 52 16.17 17.52 23.53
CA GLU A 52 16.17 16.61 24.69
C GLU A 52 16.38 15.15 24.27
N LYS A 53 15.57 14.66 23.32
CA LYS A 53 15.68 13.28 22.81
C LYS A 53 17.02 13.01 22.13
N GLY A 54 17.56 13.99 21.39
CA GLY A 54 18.87 13.88 20.76
C GLY A 54 19.97 13.70 21.82
N LYS A 55 19.94 14.47 22.90
CA LYS A 55 20.89 14.33 24.02
C LYS A 55 20.78 12.98 24.72
N GLU A 56 19.56 12.47 24.90
CA GLU A 56 19.34 11.12 25.44
C GLU A 56 20.00 10.05 24.57
N ILE A 57 19.81 10.11 23.24
CA ILE A 57 20.42 9.16 22.30
C ILE A 57 21.94 9.24 22.33
N MET A 58 22.50 10.46 22.30
CA MET A 58 23.95 10.69 22.39
C MET A 58 24.54 10.06 23.66
N MET A 59 23.95 10.36 24.81
CA MET A 59 24.38 9.84 26.11
C MET A 59 24.26 8.31 26.21
N LYS A 60 23.17 7.75 25.68
CA LYS A 60 22.84 6.34 25.86
C LYS A 60 23.58 5.43 24.89
N TYR A 61 23.80 5.85 23.63
CA TYR A 61 24.32 4.96 22.59
C TYR A 61 25.66 5.43 21.99
N LEU A 62 25.99 6.73 22.09
CA LEU A 62 27.16 7.31 21.43
C LEU A 62 28.21 7.81 22.43
N THR A 63 28.12 7.38 23.69
CA THR A 63 29.09 7.67 24.74
C THR A 63 29.79 6.36 25.15
N PRO A 64 31.14 6.25 25.03
CA PRO A 64 31.88 5.00 25.28
C PRO A 64 31.66 4.37 26.66
N GLU A 65 31.38 5.18 27.68
CA GLU A 65 31.14 4.72 29.05
C GLU A 65 29.72 4.16 29.26
N SER A 66 28.83 4.34 28.29
CA SER A 66 27.46 3.86 28.40
C SER A 66 27.37 2.34 28.21
N PRO A 67 26.57 1.62 29.02
CA PRO A 67 26.31 0.20 28.78
C PRO A 67 25.58 -0.07 27.45
N GLY A 68 24.96 0.94 26.85
CA GLY A 68 24.31 0.87 25.54
C GLY A 68 25.19 1.33 24.37
N TYR A 69 26.49 1.58 24.59
CA TYR A 69 27.38 2.12 23.57
C TYR A 69 27.41 1.27 22.29
N VAL A 70 27.26 1.93 21.14
CA VAL A 70 27.32 1.31 19.81
C VAL A 70 28.67 1.66 19.18
N PRO A 71 29.64 0.73 19.17
CA PRO A 71 31.01 1.00 18.72
C PRO A 71 31.14 1.21 17.21
N ASP A 72 30.11 0.85 16.44
CA ASP A 72 30.11 0.92 14.97
C ASP A 72 29.93 2.34 14.42
N VAL A 73 29.67 3.32 15.29
CA VAL A 73 29.62 4.75 14.92
C VAL A 73 30.99 5.36 15.21
N SER A 74 31.64 5.92 14.19
CA SER A 74 32.99 6.48 14.35
C SER A 74 33.01 7.73 15.25
N PRO A 75 34.11 7.97 16.00
CA PRO A 75 34.22 9.16 16.85
C PRO A 75 34.02 10.48 16.08
N ASP A 76 34.52 10.57 14.84
CA ASP A 76 34.34 11.76 13.98
C ASP A 76 32.85 12.02 13.68
N LEU A 77 32.07 10.94 13.49
CA LEU A 77 30.64 11.04 13.20
C LEU A 77 29.84 11.39 14.45
N ILE A 78 30.24 10.88 15.61
CA ILE A 78 29.67 11.25 16.91
C ILE A 78 29.86 12.76 17.15
N GLN A 79 31.09 13.27 16.97
CA GLN A 79 31.39 14.70 17.14
C GLN A 79 30.55 15.57 16.18
N GLN A 80 30.47 15.22 14.90
CA GLN A 80 29.65 15.97 13.94
C GLN A 80 28.15 15.98 14.30
N THR A 81 27.66 14.89 14.89
CA THR A 81 26.27 14.76 15.33
C THR A 81 26.03 15.63 16.56
N GLU A 82 26.97 15.65 17.51
CA GLU A 82 26.92 16.50 18.69
C GLU A 82 26.89 18.00 18.32
N GLU A 83 27.79 18.44 17.45
CA GLU A 83 27.85 19.83 16.98
C GLU A 83 26.53 20.26 16.31
N LYS A 84 25.95 19.40 15.45
CA LYS A 84 24.65 19.68 14.80
C LYS A 84 23.49 19.71 15.79
N LEU A 85 23.50 18.83 16.79
CA LEU A 85 22.49 18.78 17.84
C LEU A 85 22.45 20.08 18.66
N GLU A 86 23.60 20.69 18.91
CA GLU A 86 23.69 21.98 19.63
C GLU A 86 23.24 23.17 18.78
N ILE A 87 23.56 23.18 17.48
CA ILE A 87 23.29 24.31 16.60
C ILE A 87 21.82 24.33 16.14
N SER A 88 21.34 23.23 15.56
CA SER A 88 20.01 23.15 14.95
C SER A 88 19.60 21.69 14.77
N PRO A 89 18.92 21.09 15.77
CA PRO A 89 18.46 19.72 15.66
C PRO A 89 17.41 19.61 14.55
N CYS A 90 17.65 18.71 13.60
CA CYS A 90 16.71 18.38 12.54
C CYS A 90 16.33 16.90 12.63
N LYS A 91 15.28 16.48 11.91
CA LYS A 91 14.82 15.08 11.91
C LYS A 91 15.88 14.11 11.40
N GLU A 92 16.69 14.54 10.44
CA GLU A 92 17.70 13.70 9.79
C GLU A 92 19.05 13.67 10.54
N LEU A 93 19.10 14.18 11.78
CA LEU A 93 20.32 14.34 12.57
C LEU A 93 21.16 13.06 12.66
N PHE A 94 20.52 11.91 12.93
CA PHE A 94 21.19 10.63 13.13
C PHE A 94 21.30 9.77 11.86
N SER A 95 20.89 10.27 10.69
CA SER A 95 20.84 9.49 9.43
C SER A 95 22.16 8.80 9.07
N HIS A 96 23.29 9.48 9.28
CA HIS A 96 24.62 8.91 9.04
C HIS A 96 25.00 7.87 10.10
N CYS A 97 24.64 8.07 11.37
CA CYS A 97 24.87 7.09 12.44
C CYS A 97 24.05 5.83 12.18
N THR A 98 22.77 5.98 11.82
CA THR A 98 21.88 4.91 11.38
C THR A 98 22.50 4.12 10.23
N LYS A 99 23.04 4.80 9.22
CA LYS A 99 23.72 4.14 8.11
C LYS A 99 24.92 3.30 8.57
N SER A 100 25.76 3.85 9.46
CA SER A 100 26.92 3.12 10.00
C SER A 100 26.52 1.82 10.70
N VAL A 101 25.46 1.88 11.52
CA VAL A 101 24.92 0.71 12.24
C VAL A 101 24.31 -0.30 11.27
N LEU A 102 23.56 0.14 10.26
CA LEU A 102 23.01 -0.75 9.24
C LEU A 102 24.11 -1.42 8.39
N ASP A 103 25.18 -0.69 8.06
CA ASP A 103 26.33 -1.23 7.35
C ASP A 103 27.00 -2.34 8.18
N HIS A 104 27.18 -2.15 9.50
CA HIS A 104 27.62 -3.21 10.41
C HIS A 104 26.68 -4.43 10.40
N LEU A 105 25.38 -4.22 10.65
CA LEU A 105 24.38 -5.29 10.73
C LEU A 105 24.29 -6.09 9.43
N SER A 106 24.53 -5.45 8.28
CA SER A 106 24.54 -6.09 6.96
C SER A 106 25.75 -7.00 6.68
N GLY A 107 26.80 -6.90 7.51
CA GLY A 107 28.04 -7.65 7.40
C GLY A 107 28.00 -9.01 8.10
N GLU A 108 28.90 -9.21 9.07
CA GLU A 108 29.03 -10.45 9.84
C GLU A 108 27.74 -10.85 10.58
N PRO A 109 27.02 -9.94 11.28
CA PRO A 109 25.76 -10.30 11.95
C PRO A 109 24.72 -10.92 11.01
N PHE A 110 24.62 -10.40 9.78
CA PHE A 110 23.73 -10.97 8.77
C PHE A 110 24.18 -12.36 8.33
N GLN A 111 25.48 -12.61 8.16
CA GLN A 111 25.98 -13.95 7.82
C GLN A 111 25.69 -14.97 8.93
N GLU A 112 25.82 -14.56 10.18
CA GLU A 112 25.47 -15.42 11.31
C GLU A 112 23.96 -15.67 11.40
N TYR A 113 23.13 -14.66 11.14
CA TYR A 113 21.69 -14.83 11.04
C TYR A 113 21.32 -15.85 9.97
N LEU A 114 21.93 -15.79 8.77
CA LEU A 114 21.70 -16.72 7.67
C LEU A 114 22.04 -18.18 8.03
N ASN A 115 22.90 -18.40 9.02
CA ASN A 115 23.28 -19.72 9.53
C ASN A 115 22.51 -20.13 10.80
N SER A 116 21.58 -19.29 11.26
CA SER A 116 20.81 -19.52 12.49
C SER A 116 19.46 -20.20 12.22
N MET A 117 18.87 -20.74 13.29
CA MET A 117 17.51 -21.30 13.26
C MET A 117 16.43 -20.24 12.95
N TYR A 118 16.70 -18.96 13.17
CA TYR A 118 15.77 -17.87 12.85
C TYR A 118 15.64 -17.71 11.33
N PHE A 119 16.73 -17.89 10.59
CA PHE A 119 16.67 -17.90 9.13
C PHE A 119 16.01 -19.18 8.59
N ASP A 120 16.26 -20.35 9.20
CA ASP A 120 15.51 -21.57 8.87
C ASP A 120 14.00 -21.38 9.07
N ARG A 121 13.60 -20.70 10.15
CA ARG A 121 12.20 -20.29 10.40
C ARG A 121 11.68 -19.29 9.37
N PHE A 122 12.49 -18.31 8.96
CA PHE A 122 12.12 -17.40 7.86
C PHE A 122 11.84 -18.19 6.57
N LEU A 123 12.64 -19.21 6.25
CA LEU A 123 12.42 -20.05 5.08
C LEU A 123 11.10 -20.83 5.14
N GLN A 124 10.68 -21.30 6.33
CA GLN A 124 9.35 -21.90 6.52
C GLN A 124 8.22 -20.89 6.24
N TRP A 125 8.33 -19.66 6.74
CA TRP A 125 7.38 -18.59 6.43
C TRP A 125 7.35 -18.25 4.94
N LYS A 126 8.50 -18.19 4.27
CA LYS A 126 8.58 -17.99 2.81
C LYS A 126 7.99 -19.15 2.02
N TRP A 127 8.03 -20.37 2.54
CA TRP A 127 7.37 -21.51 1.93
C TRP A 127 5.85 -21.42 2.05
N LEU A 128 5.33 -20.99 3.20
CA LEU A 128 3.89 -20.74 3.41
C LEU A 128 3.38 -19.62 2.50
N GLU A 129 4.13 -18.52 2.40
CA GLU A 129 3.82 -17.41 1.48
C GLU A 129 3.65 -17.91 0.05
N ARG A 130 4.54 -18.78 -0.43
CA ARG A 130 4.53 -19.27 -1.82
C ARG A 130 3.48 -20.35 -2.12
N GLN A 131 2.61 -20.71 -1.17
CA GLN A 131 1.57 -21.69 -1.46
C GLN A 131 0.58 -21.16 -2.51
N PRO A 132 0.05 -22.03 -3.41
CA PRO A 132 -0.84 -21.58 -4.48
C PRO A 132 -2.09 -20.86 -3.97
N VAL A 133 -2.35 -19.68 -4.52
CA VAL A 133 -3.54 -18.88 -4.22
C VAL A 133 -4.65 -19.23 -5.22
N THR A 134 -5.84 -19.53 -4.70
CA THR A 134 -7.01 -19.81 -5.55
C THR A 134 -8.25 -19.12 -4.98
N LYS A 135 -9.37 -19.19 -5.70
CA LYS A 135 -10.67 -18.72 -5.17
C LYS A 135 -11.05 -19.32 -3.80
N ASN A 136 -10.50 -20.48 -3.45
CA ASN A 136 -10.79 -21.16 -2.19
C ASN A 136 -10.05 -20.54 -1.00
N THR A 137 -8.99 -19.76 -1.24
CA THR A 137 -8.29 -18.99 -0.20
C THR A 137 -9.20 -17.94 0.43
N PHE A 138 -10.23 -17.50 -0.29
CA PHE A 138 -11.09 -16.39 0.10
C PHE A 138 -12.55 -16.81 0.36
N ARG A 139 -13.23 -16.01 1.17
CA ARG A 139 -14.69 -15.93 1.24
C ARG A 139 -15.12 -14.59 0.65
N GLN A 140 -16.08 -14.61 -0.27
CA GLN A 140 -16.60 -13.38 -0.92
C GLN A 140 -17.81 -12.84 -0.18
N TYR A 141 -17.95 -11.52 -0.17
CA TYR A 141 -19.03 -10.75 0.43
C TYR A 141 -19.64 -9.78 -0.60
N ARG A 142 -20.28 -8.70 -0.13
CA ARG A 142 -20.99 -7.73 -0.98
C ARG A 142 -20.09 -7.03 -1.99
N VAL A 143 -20.70 -6.59 -3.10
CA VAL A 143 -20.08 -5.68 -4.07
C VAL A 143 -19.93 -4.30 -3.44
N LEU A 144 -18.74 -3.71 -3.59
CA LEU A 144 -18.37 -2.38 -3.11
C LEU A 144 -18.48 -1.33 -4.23
N GLY A 145 -18.21 -1.73 -5.48
CA GLY A 145 -18.27 -0.83 -6.63
C GLY A 145 -18.07 -1.54 -7.97
N LYS A 146 -18.13 -0.78 -9.06
CA LYS A 146 -17.85 -1.26 -10.43
C LYS A 146 -16.76 -0.43 -11.09
N GLY A 147 -15.86 -1.12 -11.77
CA GLY A 147 -14.78 -0.54 -12.56
C GLY A 147 -14.93 -0.84 -14.05
N GLY A 148 -13.99 -0.35 -14.86
CA GLY A 148 -14.06 -0.47 -16.31
C GLY A 148 -14.11 -1.93 -16.82
N PHE A 149 -13.43 -2.85 -16.12
CA PHE A 149 -13.30 -4.26 -16.52
C PHE A 149 -14.11 -5.25 -15.68
N GLY A 150 -14.89 -4.79 -14.70
CA GLY A 150 -15.68 -5.67 -13.86
C GLY A 150 -16.09 -4.99 -12.55
N GLU A 151 -16.08 -5.74 -11.46
CA GLU A 151 -16.59 -5.30 -10.16
C GLU A 151 -15.53 -5.41 -9.06
N VAL A 152 -15.74 -4.68 -7.98
CA VAL A 152 -14.97 -4.78 -6.74
C VAL A 152 -15.90 -5.31 -5.67
N CYS A 153 -15.52 -6.40 -4.99
CA CYS A 153 -16.28 -6.95 -3.86
C CYS A 153 -15.42 -7.08 -2.62
N ALA A 154 -16.03 -7.01 -1.43
CA ALA A 154 -15.34 -7.34 -0.20
C ALA A 154 -15.03 -8.84 -0.16
N CYS A 155 -13.86 -9.22 0.32
CA CYS A 155 -13.47 -10.60 0.57
C CYS A 155 -12.70 -10.73 1.87
N GLN A 156 -12.61 -11.96 2.38
CA GLN A 156 -11.86 -12.30 3.59
C GLN A 156 -10.96 -13.48 3.31
N VAL A 157 -9.71 -13.43 3.76
CA VAL A 157 -8.80 -14.58 3.75
C VAL A 157 -9.29 -15.57 4.80
N ARG A 158 -9.53 -16.83 4.40
CA ARG A 158 -10.15 -17.83 5.29
C ARG A 158 -9.28 -18.21 6.48
N ALA A 159 -7.97 -18.24 6.30
CA ALA A 159 -7.03 -18.69 7.32
C ALA A 159 -6.82 -17.64 8.42
N THR A 160 -6.70 -16.37 8.04
CA THR A 160 -6.33 -15.26 8.94
C THR A 160 -7.53 -14.41 9.37
N GLY A 161 -8.64 -14.47 8.63
CA GLY A 161 -9.78 -13.60 8.85
C GLY A 161 -9.60 -12.16 8.35
N LYS A 162 -8.46 -11.80 7.74
CA LYS A 162 -8.22 -10.43 7.25
C LYS A 162 -9.14 -10.07 6.09
N MET A 163 -9.71 -8.86 6.16
CA MET A 163 -10.61 -8.31 5.14
C MET A 163 -9.84 -7.56 4.05
N TYR A 164 -10.29 -7.71 2.81
CA TYR A 164 -9.73 -7.09 1.62
C TYR A 164 -10.83 -6.70 0.61
N ALA A 165 -10.46 -5.90 -0.39
CA ALA A 165 -11.25 -5.65 -1.58
C ALA A 165 -10.71 -6.50 -2.76
N CYS A 166 -11.58 -7.21 -3.45
CA CYS A 166 -11.23 -8.02 -4.62
C CYS A 166 -11.72 -7.33 -5.89
N LYS A 167 -10.81 -6.69 -6.64
CA LYS A 167 -11.07 -6.13 -7.97
C LYS A 167 -11.03 -7.27 -8.99
N ARG A 168 -12.21 -7.66 -9.49
CA ARG A 168 -12.42 -8.75 -10.45
C ARG A 168 -12.49 -8.19 -11.86
N LEU A 169 -11.51 -8.52 -12.69
CA LEU A 169 -11.40 -8.11 -14.09
C LEU A 169 -11.88 -9.26 -14.99
N GLU A 170 -13.00 -9.10 -15.67
CA GLU A 170 -13.58 -10.13 -16.55
C GLU A 170 -12.66 -10.41 -17.76
N LYS A 171 -12.20 -11.66 -17.91
CA LYS A 171 -11.26 -12.08 -18.97
C LYS A 171 -11.76 -11.71 -20.38
N LYS A 172 -13.03 -12.01 -20.68
CA LYS A 172 -13.66 -11.69 -21.96
C LYS A 172 -13.74 -10.18 -22.24
N ARG A 173 -13.89 -9.37 -21.19
CA ARG A 173 -13.99 -7.90 -21.31
C ARG A 173 -12.63 -7.27 -21.54
N ILE A 174 -11.60 -7.78 -20.85
CA ILE A 174 -10.20 -7.41 -21.11
C ILE A 174 -9.89 -7.65 -22.59
N LYS A 175 -10.11 -8.87 -23.09
CA LYS A 175 -9.85 -9.23 -24.50
C LYS A 175 -10.62 -8.36 -25.49
N LYS A 176 -11.92 -8.16 -25.26
CA LYS A 176 -12.76 -7.31 -26.12
C LYS A 176 -12.23 -5.87 -26.24
N ARG A 177 -11.64 -5.34 -25.17
CA ARG A 177 -11.15 -3.96 -25.10
C ARG A 177 -9.63 -3.83 -25.32
N LYS A 178 -8.92 -4.94 -25.56
CA LYS A 178 -7.46 -4.98 -25.65
C LYS A 178 -6.78 -4.37 -24.41
N GLY A 179 -7.29 -4.74 -23.23
CA GLY A 179 -6.90 -4.18 -21.93
C GLY A 179 -5.78 -4.94 -21.20
N GLU A 180 -5.12 -5.89 -21.85
CA GLU A 180 -4.15 -6.81 -21.25
C GLU A 180 -2.95 -6.04 -20.68
N SER A 181 -2.37 -5.12 -21.46
CA SER A 181 -1.24 -4.29 -21.04
C SER A 181 -1.59 -3.39 -19.86
N MET A 182 -2.79 -2.81 -19.86
CA MET A 182 -3.29 -1.95 -18.79
C MET A 182 -3.46 -2.73 -17.49
N ALA A 183 -4.08 -3.91 -17.54
CA ALA A 183 -4.27 -4.77 -16.37
C ALA A 183 -2.95 -5.29 -15.81
N LEU A 184 -2.01 -5.69 -16.67
CA LEU A 184 -0.69 -6.14 -16.23
C LEU A 184 0.12 -5.00 -15.60
N ASN A 185 0.07 -3.82 -16.21
CA ASN A 185 0.75 -2.63 -15.73
C ASN A 185 0.23 -2.20 -14.35
N GLU A 186 -1.10 -2.15 -14.16
CA GLU A 186 -1.70 -1.87 -12.84
C GLU A 186 -1.18 -2.86 -11.79
N LYS A 187 -1.21 -4.16 -12.09
CA LYS A 187 -0.72 -5.21 -11.19
C LYS A 187 0.77 -5.01 -10.85
N GLN A 188 1.61 -4.73 -11.85
CA GLN A 188 3.06 -4.61 -11.66
C GLN A 188 3.46 -3.38 -10.85
N ILE A 189 2.73 -2.27 -10.99
CA ILE A 189 2.96 -1.07 -10.19
C ILE A 189 2.54 -1.35 -8.75
N LEU A 190 1.33 -1.88 -8.54
CA LEU A 190 0.81 -2.21 -7.21
C LEU A 190 1.64 -3.26 -6.45
N GLU A 191 2.32 -4.16 -7.15
CA GLU A 191 3.21 -5.15 -6.54
C GLU A 191 4.54 -4.55 -6.04
N LYS A 192 4.96 -3.41 -6.61
CA LYS A 192 6.22 -2.73 -6.27
C LYS A 192 6.03 -1.60 -5.26
N VAL A 193 4.88 -0.93 -5.29
CA VAL A 193 4.56 0.17 -4.39
C VAL A 193 4.12 -0.39 -3.05
N ASN A 194 4.84 -0.02 -1.99
CA ASN A 194 4.46 -0.29 -0.60
C ASN A 194 4.32 1.06 0.13
N SER A 195 3.10 1.57 0.19
CA SER A 195 2.80 2.88 0.75
C SER A 195 1.61 2.82 1.70
N GLN A 196 1.60 3.69 2.71
CA GLN A 196 0.42 3.89 3.56
C GLN A 196 -0.68 4.68 2.85
N PHE A 197 -0.33 5.43 1.80
CA PHE A 197 -1.22 6.35 1.10
C PHE A 197 -1.61 5.87 -0.31
N VAL A 198 -1.23 4.64 -0.67
CA VAL A 198 -1.67 3.94 -1.88
C VAL A 198 -2.27 2.60 -1.45
N VAL A 199 -3.31 2.13 -2.16
CA VAL A 199 -3.85 0.78 -1.91
C VAL A 199 -2.78 -0.27 -2.21
N ASN A 200 -2.57 -1.21 -1.29
CA ASN A 200 -1.55 -2.25 -1.45
C ASN A 200 -2.18 -3.51 -2.06
N LEU A 201 -1.46 -4.17 -2.98
CA LEU A 201 -1.84 -5.47 -3.53
C LEU A 201 -1.31 -6.58 -2.64
N ALA A 202 -2.19 -7.39 -2.06
CA ALA A 202 -1.82 -8.56 -1.26
C ALA A 202 -1.79 -9.85 -2.08
N TYR A 203 -2.68 -10.00 -3.07
CA TYR A 203 -2.74 -11.20 -3.90
C TYR A 203 -3.16 -10.90 -5.34
N ALA A 204 -2.55 -11.59 -6.31
CA ALA A 204 -2.96 -11.62 -7.71
C ALA A 204 -3.18 -13.07 -8.15
N TYR A 205 -4.41 -13.41 -8.53
CA TYR A 205 -4.77 -14.77 -8.94
C TYR A 205 -5.84 -14.78 -10.03
N GLU A 206 -6.03 -15.93 -10.67
CA GLU A 206 -7.08 -16.11 -11.66
C GLU A 206 -8.20 -17.05 -11.22
N THR A 207 -9.33 -16.88 -11.88
CA THR A 207 -10.46 -17.80 -11.87
C THR A 207 -10.79 -18.20 -13.31
N LYS A 208 -11.81 -19.05 -13.47
CA LYS A 208 -12.31 -19.43 -14.79
C LYS A 208 -12.65 -18.22 -15.67
N ASP A 209 -13.27 -17.19 -15.09
CA ASP A 209 -13.89 -16.10 -15.86
C ASP A 209 -13.24 -14.72 -15.60
N ALA A 210 -12.38 -14.58 -14.60
CA ALA A 210 -11.80 -13.31 -14.19
C ALA A 210 -10.37 -13.41 -13.67
N LEU A 211 -9.61 -12.33 -13.82
CA LEU A 211 -8.38 -12.04 -13.09
C LEU A 211 -8.74 -11.24 -11.83
N CYS A 212 -8.08 -11.50 -10.71
CA CYS A 212 -8.42 -10.93 -9.41
C CYS A 212 -7.20 -10.24 -8.79
N LEU A 213 -7.36 -8.97 -8.41
CA LEU A 213 -6.44 -8.23 -7.55
C LEU A 213 -7.07 -8.09 -6.17
N VAL A 214 -6.40 -8.59 -5.13
CA VAL A 214 -6.82 -8.47 -3.73
C VAL A 214 -6.06 -7.31 -3.11
N LEU A 215 -6.79 -6.22 -2.87
CA LEU A 215 -6.29 -4.90 -2.50
C LEU A 215 -6.72 -4.54 -1.08
N THR A 216 -6.00 -3.62 -0.43
CA THR A 216 -6.45 -2.96 0.81
C THR A 216 -7.93 -2.58 0.71
N ILE A 217 -8.72 -2.97 1.71
CA ILE A 217 -10.14 -2.59 1.79
C ILE A 217 -10.27 -1.15 2.30
N MET A 218 -11.09 -0.36 1.62
CA MET A 218 -11.34 1.06 1.94
C MET A 218 -12.85 1.24 2.10
N ASN A 219 -13.35 1.08 3.32
CA ASN A 219 -14.79 1.03 3.63
C ASN A 219 -15.43 2.41 3.77
N GLY A 220 -14.63 3.46 3.99
CA GLY A 220 -15.07 4.83 4.16
C GLY A 220 -15.60 5.47 2.88
N GLY A 221 -15.56 4.79 1.73
CA GLY A 221 -16.07 5.30 0.45
C GLY A 221 -15.08 6.23 -0.27
N ASP A 222 -15.50 6.74 -1.42
CA ASP A 222 -14.67 7.62 -2.26
C ASP A 222 -14.86 9.11 -1.92
N LEU A 223 -13.82 9.91 -2.14
CA LEU A 223 -13.81 11.33 -1.82
C LEU A 223 -14.89 12.12 -2.57
N LYS A 224 -15.32 11.67 -3.75
CA LYS A 224 -16.44 12.28 -4.47
C LYS A 224 -17.73 12.17 -3.66
N PHE A 225 -18.04 11.00 -3.10
CA PHE A 225 -19.19 10.83 -2.22
C PHE A 225 -19.12 11.82 -1.05
N HIS A 226 -17.96 11.91 -0.40
CA HIS A 226 -17.75 12.84 0.71
C HIS A 226 -17.98 14.30 0.30
N ILE A 227 -17.41 14.75 -0.83
CA ILE A 227 -17.53 16.13 -1.32
C ILE A 227 -18.97 16.49 -1.66
N TYR A 228 -19.74 15.57 -2.27
CA TYR A 228 -21.01 15.92 -2.93
C TYR A 228 -22.28 15.42 -2.23
N ASN A 229 -22.16 14.45 -1.33
CA ASN A 229 -23.29 13.74 -0.73
C ASN A 229 -23.37 13.85 0.80
N MET A 230 -22.36 14.42 1.47
CA MET A 230 -22.37 14.63 2.93
C MET A 230 -22.91 16.01 3.35
N GLY A 231 -24.00 16.46 2.70
CA GLY A 231 -24.65 17.73 2.99
C GLY A 231 -24.28 18.84 1.99
N ASN A 232 -23.75 19.95 2.49
CA ASN A 232 -23.32 21.06 1.65
C ASN A 232 -22.03 20.69 0.90
N PRO A 233 -21.94 20.91 -0.43
CA PRO A 233 -20.76 20.51 -1.16
C PRO A 233 -19.46 21.17 -0.69
N GLY A 234 -18.41 20.34 -0.61
CA GLY A 234 -17.08 20.70 -0.15
C GLY A 234 -16.85 20.41 1.34
N PHE A 235 -15.63 20.68 1.79
CA PHE A 235 -15.15 20.46 3.16
C PHE A 235 -14.72 21.76 3.81
N GLU A 236 -14.58 21.72 5.13
CA GLU A 236 -13.77 22.69 5.85
C GLU A 236 -12.30 22.53 5.48
N GLU A 237 -11.57 23.64 5.55
CA GLU A 237 -10.18 23.72 5.08
C GLU A 237 -9.25 22.75 5.82
N GLU A 238 -9.46 22.53 7.12
CA GLU A 238 -8.69 21.57 7.92
C GLU A 238 -8.77 20.15 7.35
N ARG A 239 -9.97 19.70 6.96
CA ARG A 239 -10.18 18.38 6.35
C ARG A 239 -9.57 18.30 4.95
N ALA A 240 -9.71 19.36 4.15
CA ALA A 240 -9.09 19.42 2.83
C ALA A 240 -7.55 19.41 2.91
N LEU A 241 -6.97 20.12 3.88
CA LEU A 241 -5.54 20.15 4.17
C LEU A 241 -5.03 18.78 4.55
N PHE A 242 -5.69 18.10 5.49
CA PHE A 242 -5.28 16.76 5.93
C PHE A 242 -5.25 15.76 4.76
N TYR A 243 -6.33 15.68 3.98
CA TYR A 243 -6.36 14.80 2.81
C TYR A 243 -5.36 15.21 1.73
N ALA A 244 -5.16 16.50 1.49
CA ALA A 244 -4.14 16.95 0.53
C ALA A 244 -2.72 16.55 0.95
N ALA A 245 -2.43 16.57 2.26
CA ALA A 245 -1.14 16.14 2.79
C ALA A 245 -0.93 14.62 2.60
N GLU A 246 -1.94 13.80 2.88
CA GLU A 246 -1.87 12.35 2.65
C GLU A 246 -1.75 12.00 1.16
N ILE A 247 -2.51 12.70 0.30
CA ILE A 247 -2.43 12.53 -1.16
C ILE A 247 -1.02 12.88 -1.65
N LEU A 248 -0.43 13.97 -1.13
CA LEU A 248 0.93 14.38 -1.47
C LEU A 248 1.96 13.31 -1.09
N CYS A 249 1.85 12.71 0.10
CA CYS A 249 2.72 11.59 0.50
C CYS A 249 2.54 10.37 -0.43
N GLY A 250 1.29 10.05 -0.81
CA GLY A 250 1.03 8.97 -1.77
C GLY A 250 1.62 9.24 -3.17
N LEU A 251 1.55 10.48 -3.64
CA LEU A 251 2.20 10.90 -4.89
C LEU A 251 3.72 10.82 -4.79
N GLU A 252 4.30 11.29 -3.68
CA GLU A 252 5.74 11.22 -3.43
C GLU A 252 6.24 9.76 -3.44
N ASP A 253 5.49 8.83 -2.84
CA ASP A 253 5.83 7.40 -2.85
C ASP A 253 5.81 6.80 -4.26
N LEU A 254 4.84 7.19 -5.10
CA LEU A 254 4.80 6.79 -6.51
C LEU A 254 5.95 7.43 -7.31
N HIS A 255 6.23 8.70 -7.06
CA HIS A 255 7.27 9.47 -7.74
C HIS A 255 8.68 8.99 -7.38
N ARG A 256 8.90 8.50 -6.15
CA ARG A 256 10.16 7.87 -5.74
C ARG A 256 10.47 6.61 -6.56
N GLU A 257 9.42 5.91 -7.02
CA GLU A 257 9.53 4.79 -7.96
C GLU A 257 9.50 5.22 -9.44
N ASN A 258 9.69 6.51 -9.70
CA ASN A 258 9.59 7.18 -11.00
C ASN A 258 8.28 6.83 -11.73
N THR A 259 7.17 6.76 -10.98
CA THR A 259 5.85 6.39 -11.51
C THR A 259 4.91 7.59 -11.46
N VAL A 260 4.41 8.02 -12.61
CA VAL A 260 3.38 9.07 -12.71
C VAL A 260 1.99 8.44 -12.66
N TYR A 261 1.08 9.00 -11.87
CA TYR A 261 -0.25 8.44 -11.60
C TYR A 261 -1.29 8.76 -12.69
N ARG A 262 -1.36 10.03 -13.14
CA ARG A 262 -2.14 10.55 -14.28
C ARG A 262 -3.67 10.50 -14.19
N ASP A 263 -4.27 10.05 -13.09
CA ASP A 263 -5.73 10.02 -12.93
C ASP A 263 -6.19 10.47 -11.55
N LEU A 264 -5.55 11.50 -11.00
CA LEU A 264 -5.94 12.08 -9.71
C LEU A 264 -7.27 12.83 -9.82
N LYS A 265 -8.27 12.30 -9.12
CA LYS A 265 -9.65 12.79 -9.06
C LYS A 265 -10.37 12.24 -7.83
N PRO A 266 -11.50 12.85 -7.39
CA PRO A 266 -12.13 12.46 -6.13
C PRO A 266 -12.63 11.01 -6.10
N GLU A 267 -13.01 10.43 -7.24
CA GLU A 267 -13.42 9.02 -7.33
C GLU A 267 -12.31 8.02 -6.97
N ASN A 268 -11.05 8.40 -7.15
CA ASN A 268 -9.92 7.49 -6.98
C ASN A 268 -9.23 7.65 -5.62
N ILE A 269 -9.71 8.54 -4.76
CA ILE A 269 -9.23 8.70 -3.39
C ILE A 269 -10.25 8.05 -2.47
N LEU A 270 -9.85 7.00 -1.75
CA LEU A 270 -10.74 6.20 -0.91
C LEU A 270 -10.38 6.37 0.57
N LEU A 271 -11.37 6.33 1.45
CA LEU A 271 -11.19 6.41 2.90
C LEU A 271 -11.25 5.02 3.54
N ASP A 272 -10.43 4.77 4.56
CA ASP A 272 -10.56 3.59 5.43
C ASP A 272 -11.53 3.84 6.59
N ASP A 273 -11.65 2.88 7.50
CA ASP A 273 -12.56 2.96 8.66
C ASP A 273 -12.11 4.00 9.71
N TYR A 274 -10.85 4.45 9.66
CA TYR A 274 -10.28 5.44 10.58
C TYR A 274 -10.29 6.86 10.00
N GLY A 275 -10.58 6.99 8.70
CA GLY A 275 -10.67 8.28 8.01
C GLY A 275 -9.42 8.68 7.25
N HIS A 276 -8.39 7.84 7.21
CA HIS A 276 -7.21 8.04 6.38
C HIS A 276 -7.52 7.73 4.91
N ILE A 277 -6.89 8.45 3.99
CA ILE A 277 -7.06 8.21 2.56
C ILE A 277 -6.01 7.29 1.95
N ARG A 278 -6.36 6.68 0.83
CA ARG A 278 -5.40 6.07 -0.10
C ARG A 278 -5.77 6.37 -1.55
N ILE A 279 -4.75 6.58 -2.36
CA ILE A 279 -4.84 6.59 -3.82
C ILE A 279 -5.15 5.16 -4.30
N SER A 280 -6.13 5.04 -5.20
CA SER A 280 -6.59 3.77 -5.79
C SER A 280 -6.61 3.82 -7.32
N ASP A 281 -6.92 2.70 -7.98
CA ASP A 281 -7.03 2.57 -9.45
C ASP A 281 -5.79 3.08 -10.23
N LEU A 282 -4.73 2.28 -10.27
CA LEU A 282 -3.47 2.62 -10.94
C LEU A 282 -3.45 2.21 -12.42
N GLY A 283 -4.63 2.00 -13.02
CA GLY A 283 -4.76 1.55 -14.42
C GLY A 283 -4.12 2.49 -15.44
N LEU A 284 -4.06 3.79 -15.14
CA LEU A 284 -3.41 4.79 -16.00
C LEU A 284 -2.00 5.18 -15.54
N ALA A 285 -1.52 4.67 -14.41
CA ALA A 285 -0.18 4.98 -13.93
C ALA A 285 0.89 4.40 -14.86
N VAL A 286 2.05 5.04 -14.98
CA VAL A 286 3.17 4.55 -15.81
C VAL A 286 4.48 4.80 -15.11
N LYS A 287 5.33 3.77 -15.05
CA LYS A 287 6.74 3.90 -14.66
C LYS A 287 7.51 4.55 -15.81
N ILE A 288 8.10 5.70 -15.55
CA ILE A 288 8.93 6.46 -16.47
C ILE A 288 10.37 5.92 -16.33
N PRO A 289 11.07 5.64 -17.44
CA PRO A 289 12.48 5.30 -17.38
C PRO A 289 13.31 6.49 -16.85
N GLU A 290 14.40 6.19 -16.15
CA GLU A 290 15.25 7.22 -15.56
C GLU A 290 15.81 8.18 -16.62
N GLY A 291 15.73 9.49 -16.37
CA GLY A 291 16.16 10.52 -17.32
C GLY A 291 15.28 10.68 -18.57
N GLU A 292 14.19 9.91 -18.70
CA GLU A 292 13.27 10.01 -19.84
C GLU A 292 11.99 10.80 -19.53
N SER A 293 11.20 11.05 -20.57
CA SER A 293 9.84 11.60 -20.47
C SER A 293 8.88 10.74 -21.31
N ILE A 294 7.60 10.77 -20.96
CA ILE A 294 6.56 10.05 -21.69
C ILE A 294 5.66 11.02 -22.44
N ARG A 295 4.88 10.48 -23.39
CA ARG A 295 3.86 11.21 -24.13
C ARG A 295 2.57 10.39 -24.13
N GLY A 296 1.45 11.02 -23.82
CA GLY A 296 0.15 10.38 -23.91
C GLY A 296 -0.96 11.26 -23.35
N ARG A 297 -2.03 11.42 -24.12
CA ARG A 297 -3.24 12.17 -23.72
C ARG A 297 -4.23 11.23 -23.03
N VAL A 298 -3.98 10.95 -21.76
CA VAL A 298 -4.81 10.08 -20.90
C VAL A 298 -5.19 10.80 -19.61
N GLY A 299 -6.25 10.33 -18.96
CA GLY A 299 -6.79 10.92 -17.74
C GLY A 299 -8.24 11.37 -17.89
N THR A 300 -8.80 11.88 -16.80
CA THR A 300 -10.20 12.32 -16.75
C THR A 300 -10.36 13.78 -17.20
N VAL A 301 -11.40 14.07 -17.99
CA VAL A 301 -11.71 15.43 -18.49
C VAL A 301 -11.89 16.39 -17.30
N GLY A 302 -11.21 17.54 -17.35
CA GLY A 302 -11.18 18.53 -16.27
C GLY A 302 -10.03 18.35 -15.27
N TYR A 303 -9.39 17.18 -15.23
CA TYR A 303 -8.24 16.90 -14.35
C TYR A 303 -6.93 16.73 -15.13
N MET A 304 -6.98 16.54 -16.46
CA MET A 304 -5.78 16.50 -17.30
C MET A 304 -5.09 17.86 -17.32
N ALA A 305 -3.80 17.88 -17.02
CA ALA A 305 -2.96 19.08 -17.05
C ALA A 305 -2.80 19.65 -18.48
N PRO A 306 -2.49 20.96 -18.63
CA PRO A 306 -2.29 21.60 -19.93
C PRO A 306 -1.30 20.89 -20.85
N GLU A 307 -0.15 20.42 -20.33
CA GLU A 307 0.86 19.70 -21.10
C GLU A 307 0.36 18.33 -21.60
N VAL A 308 -0.56 17.69 -20.86
CA VAL A 308 -1.23 16.44 -21.27
C VAL A 308 -2.23 16.72 -22.39
N LEU A 309 -3.04 17.78 -22.26
CA LEU A 309 -4.01 18.18 -23.28
C LEU A 309 -3.34 18.60 -24.59
N ASN A 310 -2.24 19.34 -24.49
CA ASN A 310 -1.39 19.76 -25.61
C ASN A 310 -0.54 18.60 -26.18
N ASN A 311 -0.67 17.40 -25.62
CA ASN A 311 0.05 16.20 -26.05
C ASN A 311 1.58 16.43 -26.10
N GLN A 312 2.11 17.16 -25.12
CA GLN A 312 3.53 17.40 -24.91
C GLN A 312 4.17 16.21 -24.19
N ARG A 313 5.50 16.20 -24.12
CA ARG A 313 6.24 15.27 -23.27
C ARG A 313 6.19 15.77 -21.82
N TYR A 314 6.00 14.86 -20.88
CA TYR A 314 5.93 15.18 -19.45
C TYR A 314 6.55 14.06 -18.62
N THR A 315 6.85 14.39 -17.36
CA THR A 315 7.31 13.44 -16.34
C THR A 315 6.24 13.29 -15.26
N LEU A 316 6.45 13.92 -14.09
CA LEU A 316 5.61 13.80 -12.90
C LEU A 316 4.64 14.99 -12.73
N SER A 317 4.83 16.04 -13.53
CA SER A 317 4.07 17.31 -13.45
C SER A 317 2.54 17.20 -13.50
N PRO A 318 1.91 16.22 -14.21
CA PRO A 318 0.46 16.13 -14.24
C PRO A 318 -0.16 15.81 -12.88
N ASP A 319 0.58 15.14 -11.99
CA ASP A 319 0.06 14.74 -10.68
C ASP A 319 -0.07 15.93 -9.72
N TYR A 320 0.88 16.88 -9.76
CA TYR A 320 0.79 18.14 -9.00
C TYR A 320 -0.36 19.03 -9.48
N TRP A 321 -0.62 19.06 -10.80
CA TRP A 321 -1.82 19.70 -11.33
C TRP A 321 -3.10 19.03 -10.78
N GLY A 322 -3.14 17.70 -10.81
CA GLY A 322 -4.24 16.93 -10.24
C GLY A 322 -4.47 17.24 -8.76
N LEU A 323 -3.39 17.41 -7.98
CA LEU A 323 -3.46 17.80 -6.57
C LEU A 323 -4.10 19.19 -6.42
N GLY A 324 -3.71 20.15 -7.26
CA GLY A 324 -4.35 21.47 -7.31
C GLY A 324 -5.85 21.40 -7.61
N CYS A 325 -6.24 20.56 -8.58
CA CYS A 325 -7.66 20.31 -8.87
C CYS A 325 -8.40 19.73 -7.67
N LEU A 326 -7.80 18.78 -6.94
CA LEU A 326 -8.42 18.16 -5.77
C LEU A 326 -8.55 19.13 -4.60
N ILE A 327 -7.51 19.89 -4.26
CA ILE A 327 -7.60 20.89 -3.18
C ILE A 327 -8.71 21.90 -3.49
N TYR A 328 -8.76 22.39 -4.74
CA TYR A 328 -9.82 23.29 -5.18
C TYR A 328 -11.20 22.65 -5.01
N GLU A 329 -11.39 21.43 -5.50
CA GLU A 329 -12.70 20.78 -5.50
C GLU A 329 -13.17 20.40 -4.10
N MET A 330 -12.25 19.99 -3.22
CA MET A 330 -12.53 19.75 -1.81
C MET A 330 -13.06 21.01 -1.12
N ILE A 331 -12.46 22.18 -1.35
CA ILE A 331 -12.88 23.43 -0.69
C ILE A 331 -14.12 24.03 -1.37
N ALA A 332 -14.10 24.15 -2.69
CA ALA A 332 -15.17 24.79 -3.46
C ALA A 332 -16.46 23.95 -3.45
N GLY A 333 -16.34 22.62 -3.44
CA GLY A 333 -17.46 21.70 -3.67
C GLY A 333 -17.85 21.60 -5.16
N GLN A 334 -16.93 21.93 -6.07
CA GLN A 334 -17.05 21.79 -7.52
C GLN A 334 -15.66 21.85 -8.19
N SER A 335 -15.54 21.28 -9.39
CA SER A 335 -14.30 21.31 -10.18
C SER A 335 -13.94 22.74 -10.64
N PRO A 336 -12.63 23.10 -10.73
CA PRO A 336 -12.19 24.43 -11.14
C PRO A 336 -12.60 24.84 -12.57
N PHE A 337 -12.77 23.86 -13.47
CA PHE A 337 -13.04 24.12 -14.90
C PHE A 337 -14.43 23.64 -15.34
N ARG A 338 -15.22 23.07 -14.44
CA ARG A 338 -16.55 22.54 -14.74
C ARG A 338 -17.51 22.66 -13.56
N GLY A 339 -18.62 23.36 -13.77
CA GLY A 339 -19.67 23.49 -12.77
C GLY A 339 -20.40 22.18 -12.47
N ARG A 340 -20.93 22.06 -11.25
CA ARG A 340 -21.73 20.90 -10.85
C ARG A 340 -22.97 20.77 -11.75
N LYS A 341 -23.18 19.57 -12.31
CA LYS A 341 -24.27 19.26 -13.27
C LYS A 341 -24.23 20.10 -14.56
N GLU A 342 -23.13 20.80 -14.85
CA GLU A 342 -22.96 21.53 -16.10
C GLU A 342 -22.86 20.55 -17.28
N LYS A 343 -23.76 20.73 -18.26
CA LYS A 343 -23.75 20.01 -19.53
C LYS A 343 -22.90 20.78 -20.53
N VAL A 344 -21.60 20.54 -20.47
CA VAL A 344 -20.59 21.16 -21.35
C VAL A 344 -19.87 20.08 -22.15
N LYS A 345 -19.53 20.40 -23.41
CA LYS A 345 -18.76 19.50 -24.27
C LYS A 345 -17.33 19.37 -23.75
N ARG A 346 -16.68 18.24 -24.03
CA ARG A 346 -15.30 17.98 -23.61
C ARG A 346 -14.35 19.07 -24.09
N GLU A 347 -14.50 19.50 -25.34
CA GLU A 347 -13.61 20.47 -25.98
C GLU A 347 -13.65 21.84 -25.30
N GLU A 348 -14.81 22.24 -24.76
CA GLU A 348 -14.93 23.49 -24.01
C GLU A 348 -14.29 23.39 -22.62
N VAL A 349 -14.39 22.24 -21.94
CA VAL A 349 -13.65 22.03 -20.68
C VAL A 349 -12.14 22.04 -20.94
N ASP A 350 -11.69 21.36 -22.00
CA ASP A 350 -10.28 21.35 -22.41
C ASP A 350 -9.80 22.78 -22.71
N ARG A 351 -10.60 23.60 -23.42
CA ARG A 351 -10.29 25.02 -23.68
C ARG A 351 -10.17 25.83 -22.38
N ARG A 352 -11.09 25.65 -21.41
CA ARG A 352 -11.03 26.34 -20.11
C ARG A 352 -9.75 25.99 -19.35
N VAL A 353 -9.36 24.71 -19.33
CA VAL A 353 -8.08 24.27 -18.72
C VAL A 353 -6.88 24.99 -19.34
N LEU A 354 -6.89 25.20 -20.66
CA LEU A 354 -5.79 25.83 -21.38
C LEU A 354 -5.77 27.36 -21.26
N GLU A 355 -6.92 28.01 -21.25
CA GLU A 355 -7.01 29.47 -21.51
C GLU A 355 -7.62 30.26 -20.35
N THR A 356 -8.34 29.62 -19.42
CA THR A 356 -9.08 30.31 -18.36
C THR A 356 -8.37 30.10 -17.01
N GLU A 357 -8.28 31.17 -16.22
CA GLU A 357 -7.87 31.08 -14.82
C GLU A 357 -9.05 30.68 -13.94
N GLU A 358 -8.81 29.81 -12.97
CA GLU A 358 -9.80 29.41 -11.98
C GLU A 358 -10.15 30.57 -11.03
N VAL A 359 -11.40 30.58 -10.56
CA VAL A 359 -11.93 31.62 -9.67
C VAL A 359 -12.10 31.09 -8.25
N TYR A 360 -11.79 31.92 -7.26
CA TYR A 360 -11.79 31.54 -5.85
C TYR A 360 -12.92 32.26 -5.11
N SER A 361 -13.78 31.50 -4.45
CA SER A 361 -14.86 32.04 -3.61
C SER A 361 -14.34 32.41 -2.21
N HIS A 362 -15.20 32.97 -1.37
CA HIS A 362 -14.90 33.27 0.05
C HIS A 362 -14.57 32.05 0.90
N LYS A 363 -14.77 30.82 0.38
CA LYS A 363 -14.42 29.57 1.08
C LYS A 363 -12.91 29.33 1.19
N PHE A 364 -12.08 30.02 0.40
CA PHE A 364 -10.64 29.82 0.40
C PHE A 364 -9.96 30.83 1.31
N SER A 365 -9.11 30.36 2.22
CA SER A 365 -8.09 31.22 2.84
C SER A 365 -7.10 31.74 1.78
N GLU A 366 -6.29 32.74 2.15
CA GLU A 366 -5.24 33.23 1.27
C GLU A 366 -4.18 32.14 1.03
N GLU A 367 -3.85 31.31 2.01
CA GLU A 367 -2.94 30.19 1.86
C GLU A 367 -3.51 29.08 0.95
N ALA A 368 -4.80 28.74 1.09
CA ALA A 368 -5.46 27.74 0.24
C ALA A 368 -5.56 28.21 -1.21
N LYS A 369 -5.90 29.48 -1.42
CA LYS A 369 -5.88 30.11 -2.74
C LYS A 369 -4.48 30.13 -3.34
N SER A 370 -3.46 30.48 -2.54
CA SER A 370 -2.06 30.50 -2.96
C SER A 370 -1.61 29.14 -3.45
N ILE A 371 -1.80 28.07 -2.66
CA ILE A 371 -1.34 26.73 -3.05
C ILE A 371 -2.05 26.23 -4.32
N CYS A 372 -3.35 26.49 -4.44
CA CYS A 372 -4.11 26.10 -5.63
C CYS A 372 -3.58 26.80 -6.88
N LYS A 373 -3.33 28.12 -6.83
CA LYS A 373 -2.76 28.87 -7.96
C LYS A 373 -1.37 28.34 -8.36
N MET A 374 -0.53 28.04 -7.37
CA MET A 374 0.83 27.55 -7.64
C MET A 374 0.83 26.13 -8.22
N LEU A 375 -0.11 25.26 -7.81
CA LEU A 375 -0.28 23.91 -8.38
C LEU A 375 -1.02 23.92 -9.73
N LEU A 376 -1.98 24.82 -9.93
CA LEU A 376 -2.75 25.03 -11.17
C LEU A 376 -2.05 26.00 -12.14
N THR A 377 -0.76 26.26 -11.93
CA THR A 377 0.06 27.01 -12.88
C THR A 377 0.19 26.23 -14.18
N LYS A 378 -0.19 26.86 -15.29
CA LYS A 378 -0.26 26.20 -16.60
C LYS A 378 1.11 25.86 -17.16
N ASP A 379 2.12 26.71 -16.92
CA ASP A 379 3.51 26.42 -17.27
C ASP A 379 4.14 25.46 -16.25
N VAL A 380 4.52 24.27 -16.72
CA VAL A 380 5.15 23.22 -15.90
C VAL A 380 6.40 23.73 -15.20
N LYS A 381 7.21 24.60 -15.83
CA LYS A 381 8.46 25.09 -15.24
C LYS A 381 8.25 25.99 -14.02
N GLN A 382 7.06 26.56 -13.89
CA GLN A 382 6.67 27.45 -12.80
C GLN A 382 5.72 26.78 -11.81
N ARG A 383 5.23 25.57 -12.12
CA ARG A 383 4.30 24.83 -11.27
C ARG A 383 4.99 24.33 -10.01
N LEU A 384 4.34 24.52 -8.87
CA LEU A 384 4.79 23.97 -7.59
C LEU A 384 4.83 22.43 -7.67
N GLY A 385 5.91 21.86 -7.17
CA GLY A 385 6.25 20.43 -7.29
C GLY A 385 7.16 20.11 -8.48
N CYS A 386 7.43 21.08 -9.36
CA CYS A 386 8.17 20.89 -10.60
C CYS A 386 9.45 21.74 -10.69
N GLN A 387 9.87 22.41 -9.61
CA GLN A 387 11.02 23.35 -9.62
C GLN A 387 12.36 22.70 -9.22
N GLY A 388 12.37 21.39 -8.98
CA GLY A 388 13.58 20.59 -8.74
C GLY A 388 13.61 19.86 -7.40
N GLU A 389 12.75 20.25 -6.44
CA GLU A 389 12.68 19.63 -5.11
C GLU A 389 11.44 18.73 -4.91
N GLY A 390 10.56 18.62 -5.91
CA GLY A 390 9.46 17.67 -5.94
C GLY A 390 8.47 17.90 -4.80
N ALA A 391 8.07 16.84 -4.08
CA ALA A 391 7.10 16.99 -2.99
C ALA A 391 7.60 17.91 -1.87
N THR A 392 8.93 18.04 -1.67
CA THR A 392 9.53 18.89 -0.62
C THR A 392 9.11 20.36 -0.76
N GLU A 393 9.05 20.89 -1.98
CA GLU A 393 8.63 22.29 -2.19
C GLU A 393 7.16 22.49 -1.83
N VAL A 394 6.32 21.48 -2.10
CA VAL A 394 4.89 21.48 -1.77
C VAL A 394 4.69 21.39 -0.26
N LYS A 395 5.42 20.49 0.43
CA LYS A 395 5.37 20.30 1.89
C LYS A 395 5.73 21.59 2.67
N ARG A 396 6.62 22.44 2.12
CA ARG A 396 7.03 23.70 2.74
C ARG A 396 6.05 24.87 2.50
N HIS A 397 5.02 24.70 1.68
CA HIS A 397 4.06 25.77 1.41
C HIS A 397 3.29 26.15 2.69
N PRO A 398 3.01 27.45 2.97
CA PRO A 398 2.31 27.88 4.19
C PRO A 398 0.94 27.27 4.45
N PHE A 399 0.28 26.74 3.41
CA PHE A 399 -0.94 25.94 3.54
C PHE A 399 -0.74 24.73 4.48
N PHE A 400 0.45 24.12 4.49
CA PHE A 400 0.78 22.98 5.36
C PHE A 400 1.56 23.38 6.62
N LYS A 401 1.53 24.67 7.03
CA LYS A 401 2.33 25.16 8.17
C LYS A 401 2.09 24.42 9.49
N SER A 402 0.90 23.87 9.71
CA SER A 402 0.52 23.10 10.89
C SER A 402 0.76 21.58 10.74
N MET A 403 1.20 21.12 9.57
CA MET A 403 1.34 19.71 9.25
C MET A 403 2.75 19.21 9.56
N ASN A 404 2.88 18.25 10.48
CA ASN A 404 4.11 17.50 10.66
C ASN A 404 4.08 16.26 9.76
N PHE A 405 4.73 16.34 8.59
CA PHE A 405 4.72 15.28 7.60
C PHE A 405 5.34 13.96 8.09
N LYS A 406 6.39 13.98 8.94
CA LYS A 406 6.98 12.76 9.49
C LYS A 406 5.99 12.01 10.38
N ARG A 407 5.22 12.75 11.19
CA ARG A 407 4.14 12.17 12.02
C ARG A 407 2.96 11.69 11.17
N LEU A 408 2.62 12.41 10.09
CA LEU A 408 1.60 11.97 9.14
C LEU A 408 2.00 10.66 8.46
N GLU A 409 3.23 10.58 7.93
CA GLU A 409 3.82 9.39 7.29
C GLU A 409 3.90 8.18 8.24
N ALA A 410 4.04 8.44 9.54
CA ALA A 410 4.01 7.42 10.59
C ALA A 410 2.59 7.05 11.07
N GLY A 411 1.53 7.65 10.51
CA GLY A 411 0.15 7.39 10.91
C GLY A 411 -0.20 7.86 12.33
N MET A 412 0.46 8.92 12.81
CA MET A 412 0.34 9.42 14.19
C MET A 412 -0.54 10.67 14.33
N LEU A 413 -1.18 11.10 13.26
CA LEU A 413 -2.09 12.23 13.26
C LEU A 413 -3.50 11.72 13.05
N ASP A 414 -4.39 12.03 13.99
CA ASP A 414 -5.79 11.63 13.90
C ASP A 414 -6.48 12.40 12.76
N PRO A 415 -7.21 11.72 11.87
CA PRO A 415 -7.97 12.38 10.82
C PRO A 415 -9.06 13.29 11.40
N PRO A 416 -9.31 14.47 10.80
CA PRO A 416 -10.36 15.39 11.27
C PRO A 416 -11.79 14.87 11.02
N PHE A 417 -11.93 13.75 10.30
CA PHE A 417 -13.20 13.08 10.05
C PHE A 417 -13.02 11.57 10.07
N VAL A 418 -13.82 10.90 10.90
CA VAL A 418 -13.89 9.43 10.98
C VAL A 418 -15.23 8.95 10.41
N PRO A 419 -15.24 8.05 9.42
CA PRO A 419 -16.47 7.45 8.90
C PRO A 419 -17.25 6.67 9.99
N ASP A 420 -18.58 6.72 9.93
CA ASP A 420 -19.45 5.89 10.78
C ASP A 420 -19.39 4.43 10.30
N PRO A 421 -18.93 3.47 11.13
CA PRO A 421 -18.82 2.06 10.76
C PRO A 421 -20.17 1.40 10.42
N ARG A 422 -21.30 2.04 10.77
CA ARG A 422 -22.66 1.56 10.44
C ARG A 422 -23.15 2.09 9.10
N ALA A 423 -22.52 3.14 8.57
CA ALA A 423 -22.90 3.75 7.31
C ALA A 423 -22.22 3.05 6.13
N VAL A 424 -22.88 3.10 4.96
CA VAL A 424 -22.32 2.65 3.69
C VAL A 424 -22.12 3.89 2.82
N TYR A 425 -20.85 4.27 2.61
CA TYR A 425 -20.47 5.46 1.85
C TYR A 425 -20.36 5.18 0.35
N CYS A 426 -21.40 4.58 -0.23
CA CYS A 426 -21.50 4.39 -1.67
C CYS A 426 -22.96 4.48 -2.13
N LYS A 427 -23.17 4.48 -3.44
CA LYS A 427 -24.53 4.37 -3.99
C LYS A 427 -25.11 2.98 -3.69
N ASP A 428 -26.43 2.89 -3.56
CA ASP A 428 -27.11 1.63 -3.31
C ASP A 428 -26.70 0.55 -4.32
N VAL A 429 -26.54 -0.69 -3.84
CA VAL A 429 -26.09 -1.83 -4.68
C VAL A 429 -26.99 -2.02 -5.90
N LEU A 430 -28.28 -1.69 -5.78
CA LEU A 430 -29.27 -1.74 -6.86
C LEU A 430 -29.02 -0.68 -7.95
N ASP A 431 -28.44 0.47 -7.59
CA ASP A 431 -28.09 1.55 -8.53
C ASP A 431 -26.79 1.29 -9.28
N ILE A 432 -26.07 0.24 -8.90
CA ILE A 432 -24.84 -0.15 -9.57
C ILE A 432 -25.24 -0.85 -10.89
N GLU A 433 -25.18 -0.12 -12.02
CA GLU A 433 -25.57 -0.60 -13.35
C GLU A 433 -24.96 -1.96 -13.71
N GLN A 434 -25.80 -2.96 -14.04
CA GLN A 434 -25.32 -4.26 -14.47
C GLN A 434 -24.69 -4.17 -15.86
N PHE A 435 -23.49 -4.74 -16.00
CA PHE A 435 -22.89 -4.84 -17.32
C PHE A 435 -23.60 -5.88 -18.18
N SER A 436 -23.76 -5.58 -19.46
CA SER A 436 -24.16 -6.59 -20.44
C SER A 436 -23.09 -7.67 -20.58
N THR A 437 -23.54 -8.94 -20.64
CA THR A 437 -22.66 -10.09 -20.83
C THR A 437 -21.93 -9.99 -22.17
N VAL A 438 -20.61 -10.18 -22.17
CA VAL A 438 -19.81 -10.18 -23.40
C VAL A 438 -20.01 -11.49 -24.17
N LYS A 439 -20.70 -11.41 -25.31
CA LYS A 439 -20.91 -12.53 -26.25
C LYS A 439 -19.91 -12.45 -27.41
N GLY A 440 -19.63 -13.60 -28.04
CA GLY A 440 -18.79 -13.68 -29.26
C GLY A 440 -17.28 -13.52 -29.05
N VAL A 441 -16.80 -13.67 -27.80
CA VAL A 441 -15.37 -13.62 -27.47
C VAL A 441 -14.93 -15.00 -26.98
N ASN A 442 -13.98 -15.60 -27.69
CA ASN A 442 -13.34 -16.86 -27.33
C ASN A 442 -11.94 -16.56 -26.76
N LEU A 443 -11.61 -17.23 -25.68
CA LEU A 443 -10.25 -17.19 -25.11
C LEU A 443 -9.40 -18.25 -25.83
N ASP A 444 -8.15 -17.92 -26.11
CA ASP A 444 -7.18 -18.76 -26.80
C ASP A 444 -5.84 -18.80 -26.05
N GLN A 445 -4.86 -19.57 -26.57
CA GLN A 445 -3.59 -19.82 -25.89
C GLN A 445 -2.78 -18.54 -25.60
N THR A 446 -2.91 -17.48 -26.43
CA THR A 446 -2.18 -16.23 -26.19
C THR A 446 -2.69 -15.50 -24.95
N ASP A 447 -3.96 -15.71 -24.59
CA ASP A 447 -4.54 -15.18 -23.37
C ASP A 447 -3.97 -15.90 -22.12
N ASP A 448 -3.71 -17.21 -22.22
CA ASP A 448 -3.22 -18.02 -21.09
C ASP A 448 -1.80 -17.62 -20.66
N ASP A 449 -0.94 -17.23 -21.60
CA ASP A 449 0.40 -16.69 -21.30
C ASP A 449 0.29 -15.38 -20.50
N PHE A 450 -0.67 -14.52 -20.87
CA PHE A 450 -0.96 -13.29 -20.14
C PHE A 450 -1.51 -13.59 -18.74
N TYR A 451 -2.43 -14.54 -18.60
CA TYR A 451 -3.02 -14.91 -17.31
C TYR A 451 -1.98 -15.49 -16.35
N SER A 452 -1.03 -16.28 -16.88
CA SER A 452 0.08 -16.85 -16.12
C SER A 452 1.03 -15.76 -15.61
N LYS A 453 1.32 -14.74 -16.43
CA LYS A 453 2.15 -13.59 -16.01
C LYS A 453 1.46 -12.71 -14.96
N PHE A 454 0.14 -12.64 -15.01
CA PHE A 454 -0.66 -11.86 -14.07
C PHE A 454 -0.74 -12.52 -12.67
N SER A 455 -0.93 -13.84 -12.64
CA SER A 455 -1.29 -14.60 -11.44
C SER A 455 -0.09 -15.01 -10.60
N THR A 456 0.58 -14.05 -9.96
CA THR A 456 1.80 -14.31 -9.16
C THR A 456 1.54 -14.84 -7.75
N GLY A 457 0.29 -14.97 -7.32
CA GLY A 457 -0.07 -15.45 -5.98
C GLY A 457 -0.01 -14.32 -4.96
N SER A 458 0.56 -14.57 -3.79
CA SER A 458 0.72 -13.57 -2.72
C SER A 458 1.86 -12.60 -3.02
N VAL A 459 1.69 -11.34 -2.63
CA VAL A 459 2.74 -10.32 -2.62
C VAL A 459 3.39 -10.30 -1.25
N SER A 460 4.73 -10.40 -1.19
CA SER A 460 5.45 -10.74 0.04
C SER A 460 5.21 -9.78 1.21
N ILE A 461 5.38 -8.46 1.01
CA ILE A 461 5.28 -7.50 2.11
C ILE A 461 3.85 -7.44 2.69
N PRO A 462 2.78 -7.25 1.88
CA PRO A 462 1.42 -7.20 2.42
C PRO A 462 0.95 -8.53 3.03
N TRP A 463 1.42 -9.68 2.49
CA TRP A 463 1.12 -10.99 3.06
C TRP A 463 1.77 -11.18 4.44
N GLN A 464 3.03 -10.75 4.59
CA GLN A 464 3.73 -10.83 5.88
C GLN A 464 3.10 -9.90 6.92
N ASN A 465 2.73 -8.68 6.53
CA ASN A 465 1.97 -7.76 7.39
C ASN A 465 0.62 -8.36 7.80
N GLU A 466 -0.10 -9.03 6.89
CA GLU A 466 -1.32 -9.77 7.24
C GLU A 466 -1.08 -10.82 8.34
N MET A 467 -0.03 -11.65 8.23
CA MET A 467 0.25 -12.66 9.25
C MET A 467 0.59 -12.04 10.61
N ILE A 468 1.23 -10.87 10.62
CA ILE A 468 1.58 -10.15 11.86
C ILE A 468 0.33 -9.50 12.47
N GLU A 469 -0.42 -8.71 11.70
CA GLU A 469 -1.60 -7.97 12.17
C GLU A 469 -2.73 -8.88 12.65
N THR A 470 -2.82 -10.10 12.11
CA THR A 470 -3.81 -11.10 12.53
C THR A 470 -3.30 -12.03 13.63
N GLU A 471 -2.16 -11.70 14.25
CA GLU A 471 -1.47 -12.46 15.30
C GLU A 471 -1.05 -13.90 14.89
N CYS A 472 -1.32 -14.33 13.65
CA CYS A 472 -0.92 -15.63 13.12
C CYS A 472 0.59 -15.86 13.23
N PHE A 473 1.40 -14.82 12.98
CA PHE A 473 2.84 -14.90 13.15
C PHE A 473 3.20 -15.20 14.60
N LYS A 474 2.65 -14.47 15.56
CA LYS A 474 2.95 -14.65 16.98
C LYS A 474 2.52 -16.02 17.51
N GLU A 475 1.35 -16.51 17.08
CA GLU A 475 0.83 -17.81 17.50
C GLU A 475 1.61 -18.99 16.90
N LEU A 476 2.02 -18.89 15.63
CA LEU A 476 2.68 -19.98 14.92
C LEU A 476 4.21 -19.93 15.01
N ASN A 477 4.80 -18.76 15.24
CA ASN A 477 6.25 -18.57 15.33
C ASN A 477 6.78 -18.96 16.72
N VAL A 478 6.64 -20.24 17.06
CA VAL A 478 7.10 -20.79 18.34
C VAL A 478 8.40 -21.57 18.17
N PHE A 479 9.30 -21.46 19.13
CA PHE A 479 10.52 -22.25 19.22
C PHE A 479 10.43 -23.27 20.36
N GLY A 480 11.40 -24.17 20.47
CA GLY A 480 11.49 -25.10 21.58
C GLY A 480 11.71 -24.40 22.94
N PRO A 481 11.55 -25.13 24.05
CA PRO A 481 11.73 -24.57 25.39
C PRO A 481 13.11 -23.92 25.55
N ASN A 482 13.18 -22.78 26.23
CA ASN A 482 14.42 -22.00 26.43
C ASN A 482 15.12 -21.58 25.12
N GLY A 483 14.38 -21.40 24.02
CA GLY A 483 14.93 -20.95 22.74
C GLY A 483 15.62 -22.06 21.94
N THR A 484 15.39 -23.34 22.26
CA THR A 484 15.95 -24.46 21.49
C THR A 484 15.23 -24.67 20.15
N ILE A 485 15.83 -25.49 19.28
CA ILE A 485 15.24 -25.90 18.00
C ILE A 485 13.89 -26.61 18.23
N SER A 486 12.84 -26.18 17.52
CA SER A 486 11.53 -26.84 17.54
C SER A 486 11.52 -28.10 16.65
N PRO A 487 10.58 -29.04 16.84
CA PRO A 487 10.57 -30.30 16.09
C PRO A 487 10.55 -30.13 14.56
N ASP A 488 9.81 -29.14 14.05
CA ASP A 488 9.70 -28.78 12.63
C ASP A 488 11.00 -28.22 12.03
N LEU A 489 11.94 -27.77 12.87
CA LEU A 489 13.27 -27.30 12.50
C LEU A 489 14.36 -28.38 12.70
N ASN A 490 14.03 -29.50 13.34
CA ASN A 490 15.00 -30.54 13.64
C ASN A 490 15.27 -31.44 12.43
N LYS A 491 16.39 -31.20 11.75
CA LYS A 491 16.82 -31.93 10.54
C LYS A 491 17.11 -33.43 10.80
N SER A 492 17.31 -33.85 12.05
CA SER A 492 17.56 -35.25 12.42
C SER A 492 16.29 -36.09 12.53
N TYR A 493 15.12 -35.47 12.64
CA TYR A 493 13.83 -36.16 12.72
C TYR A 493 12.90 -35.63 11.62
N PRO A 494 13.14 -35.99 10.34
CA PRO A 494 12.21 -35.63 9.28
C PRO A 494 10.84 -36.23 9.63
N PRO A 495 9.77 -35.41 9.63
CA PRO A 495 8.44 -35.87 10.00
C PRO A 495 8.00 -37.04 9.11
N GLU A 496 7.32 -38.02 9.71
CA GLU A 496 6.73 -39.12 8.94
C GLU A 496 5.83 -38.53 7.84
N PRO A 497 5.85 -39.07 6.60
CA PRO A 497 4.99 -38.58 5.54
C PRO A 497 3.54 -38.60 6.03
N PRO A 498 2.80 -37.50 5.89
CA PRO A 498 1.47 -37.37 6.46
C PRO A 498 0.60 -38.55 6.04
N LYS A 499 -0.01 -39.23 7.00
CA LYS A 499 -0.95 -40.32 6.72
C LYS A 499 -1.99 -39.81 5.72
N LYS A 500 -2.13 -40.53 4.59
CA LYS A 500 -2.84 -40.16 3.35
C LYS A 500 -4.25 -39.52 3.51
N GLY A 501 -4.87 -39.57 4.68
CA GLY A 501 -6.19 -38.99 4.96
C GLY A 501 -6.22 -37.51 5.37
N LEU A 502 -5.14 -36.92 5.94
CA LEU A 502 -5.20 -35.56 6.49
C LEU A 502 -5.07 -34.47 5.42
N LEU A 503 -4.13 -34.63 4.47
CA LEU A 503 -4.01 -33.74 3.30
C LEU A 503 -5.17 -33.88 2.31
N GLN A 504 -5.79 -35.06 2.23
CA GLN A 504 -7.00 -35.27 1.41
C GLN A 504 -8.22 -34.50 1.96
N ARG A 505 -8.32 -34.30 3.28
CA ARG A 505 -9.37 -33.48 3.90
C ARG A 505 -9.19 -31.98 3.67
N ILE A 506 -7.96 -31.51 3.48
CA ILE A 506 -7.65 -30.09 3.29
C ILE A 506 -7.64 -29.70 1.79
N PHE A 507 -7.21 -30.59 0.87
CA PHE A 507 -6.93 -30.19 -0.52
C PHE A 507 -7.65 -30.94 -1.65
N LYS A 508 -8.58 -31.90 -1.43
CA LYS A 508 -9.46 -32.34 -2.54
C LYS A 508 -10.75 -33.02 -2.08
N ARG A 509 -11.88 -32.34 -2.31
CA ARG A 509 -13.14 -33.00 -2.70
C ARG A 509 -13.53 -32.53 -4.09
N GLN A 510 -12.89 -33.11 -5.11
CA GLN A 510 -13.49 -33.51 -6.39
C GLN A 510 -12.40 -33.99 -7.37
N VAL A 511 -12.24 -35.31 -7.43
CA VAL A 511 -12.18 -36.01 -8.72
C VAL A 511 -13.10 -37.21 -8.54
N ARG A 512 -14.31 -37.16 -9.09
CA ARG A 512 -15.03 -38.37 -9.46
C ARG A 512 -15.07 -38.41 -10.97
N SER A 513 -14.33 -39.38 -11.50
CA SER A 513 -14.46 -39.90 -12.84
C SER A 513 -15.93 -40.23 -13.14
N PHE A 514 -16.35 -39.90 -14.36
CA PHE A 514 -17.60 -40.32 -14.96
C PHE A 514 -17.70 -41.85 -14.97
N MET A 515 -18.65 -42.42 -14.23
CA MET A 515 -19.38 -43.60 -14.68
C MET A 515 -20.84 -43.51 -14.20
N THR A 516 -21.73 -43.74 -15.16
CA THR A 516 -23.19 -43.74 -15.13
C THR A 516 -23.80 -44.60 -14.03
N ASN A 517 -24.78 -44.06 -13.29
CA ASN A 517 -26.09 -44.70 -13.13
C ASN A 517 -27.10 -43.81 -12.38
N THR A 518 -28.36 -44.17 -12.54
CA THR A 518 -29.59 -43.38 -12.42
C THR A 518 -30.18 -43.29 -11.01
N ARG A 519 -31.08 -42.29 -10.85
CA ARG A 519 -32.27 -42.18 -9.96
C ARG A 519 -32.25 -41.35 -8.65
N SER A 520 -33.20 -40.39 -8.67
CA SER A 520 -34.15 -39.89 -7.66
C SER A 520 -33.73 -39.01 -6.46
N PHE A 521 -34.41 -37.84 -6.40
CA PHE A 521 -34.66 -36.90 -5.28
C PHE A 521 -35.39 -37.57 -4.08
N PRO A 522 -35.32 -37.05 -2.81
CA PRO A 522 -36.01 -35.80 -2.41
C PRO A 522 -35.44 -34.92 -1.24
N SER A 523 -35.92 -33.66 -1.24
CA SER A 523 -36.32 -32.70 -0.16
C SER A 523 -35.55 -32.47 1.17
N THR A 524 -35.17 -31.19 1.36
CA THR A 524 -35.23 -30.29 2.56
C THR A 524 -34.95 -30.77 4.00
N SER A 525 -34.01 -30.11 4.69
CA SER A 525 -34.23 -29.34 5.93
C SER A 525 -32.98 -28.53 6.32
N CYS A 526 -33.19 -27.30 6.82
CA CYS A 526 -32.19 -26.46 7.46
C CYS A 526 -31.98 -26.92 8.90
N ASP A 527 -30.74 -27.03 9.36
CA ASP A 527 -30.41 -27.02 10.79
C ASP A 527 -29.13 -26.20 11.02
N PHE A 528 -29.26 -25.17 11.85
CA PHE A 528 -28.17 -24.39 12.44
C PHE A 528 -27.65 -25.13 13.68
N LEU A 529 -26.35 -25.43 13.73
CA LEU A 529 -25.65 -25.81 14.97
C LEU A 529 -24.25 -25.16 15.03
N PRO A 530 -23.74 -24.88 16.24
CA PRO A 530 -22.76 -23.83 16.52
C PRO A 530 -21.30 -24.28 16.28
N LEU A 531 -20.44 -23.29 16.00
CA LEU A 531 -18.99 -23.47 15.85
C LEU A 531 -18.31 -23.75 17.20
N GLU A 532 -17.75 -24.94 17.36
CA GLU A 532 -16.55 -25.17 18.18
C GLU A 532 -15.33 -25.13 17.26
N VAL A 533 -14.30 -24.36 17.64
CA VAL A 533 -13.03 -24.24 16.92
C VAL A 533 -12.02 -25.20 17.58
N PRO A 534 -11.55 -26.27 16.91
CA PRO A 534 -10.42 -27.04 17.41
C PRO A 534 -9.11 -26.39 16.94
N GLY A 535 -8.22 -26.10 17.90
CA GLY A 535 -6.88 -25.60 17.65
C GLY A 535 -6.08 -26.52 16.73
N LEU A 536 -5.42 -25.94 15.72
CA LEU A 536 -4.54 -26.65 14.80
C LEU A 536 -3.08 -26.47 15.24
N PHE A 537 -2.45 -27.55 15.71
CA PHE A 537 -1.00 -27.72 15.62
C PHE A 537 -0.68 -28.26 14.22
N ILE A 538 0.06 -27.51 13.41
CA ILE A 538 0.54 -27.98 12.10
C ILE A 538 2.05 -28.17 12.15
N THR A 539 2.51 -29.41 12.07
CA THR A 539 3.91 -29.79 11.85
C THR A 539 4.15 -29.86 10.34
N PHE A 540 5.11 -29.10 9.80
CA PHE A 540 5.40 -29.03 8.37
C PHE A 540 6.67 -29.79 7.98
N VAL A 541 6.64 -30.45 6.82
CA VAL A 541 7.67 -31.35 6.26
C VAL A 541 8.42 -30.64 5.14
N PHE A 542 9.76 -30.75 5.11
CA PHE A 542 10.58 -30.50 3.92
C PHE A 542 10.98 -31.85 3.28
N SER A 543 10.85 -31.98 1.96
CA SER A 543 11.63 -32.92 1.15
C SER A 543 12.32 -32.13 0.05
N ALA A 544 13.62 -32.39 -0.14
CA ALA A 544 14.52 -31.70 -1.06
C ALA A 544 14.06 -31.68 -2.51
#